data_AF-G0QPM7-F1
#
_entry.id   AF-G0QPM7-F1
#
_cell.length_a   1.000
_cell.length_b   1.000
_cell.length_c   1.000
_cell.angle_alpha   90.00
_cell.angle_beta   90.00
_cell.angle_gamma   90.00
#
_symmetry.space_group_name_H-M   'P 1'
#
loop_
_entity.id
_entity.type
_entity.pdbx_description
1 polymer ?
#
loop_
_entity_poly.entity_id
_entity_poly.type
_entity_poly.pdbx_seq_one_letter_code
_entity_poly.pdbx_strand_id
1 'polypeptide(L)'
;MYKFLTLCKNKEIQGSFLVSQGGEADMRGVYIAILIQDILNIKSPSLIDGCADFIASCQTYEGGIAPEPFGEAHSGLTYCGFAALRILGQEHKVNLNRLIYWAGQKQMPFEGGFCGRTNKLVDNCYSFWQGSIFRLISQATNQATSYQNHLLFDHLKLQAYILLCQNEEGGLFDKPGKYPDIYHTAYSLSGLSSAQRTSDENGYILLDGNSDNLVENINIVYNINQVKLNFAKNYFIKKGLLNFK
;
A
#
# COMPACT_ATOMS: atom_id res chain seq x y z
N MET A 1 10.71 16.67 -13.60
CA MET A 1 10.42 15.37 -12.97
C MET A 1 11.01 14.19 -13.75
N TYR A 2 10.66 13.95 -15.02
CA TYR A 2 11.21 12.82 -15.80
C TYR A 2 12.74 12.69 -15.71
N LYS A 3 13.47 13.77 -16.01
CA LYS A 3 14.94 13.81 -15.89
C LYS A 3 15.45 13.41 -14.49
N PHE A 4 14.75 13.82 -13.43
CA PHE A 4 15.10 13.47 -12.06
C PHE A 4 14.89 11.97 -11.81
N LEU A 5 13.75 11.42 -12.21
CA LEU A 5 13.51 9.97 -12.11
C LEU A 5 14.56 9.17 -12.91
N THR A 6 14.97 9.65 -14.10
CA THR A 6 16.05 9.03 -14.87
C THR A 6 17.39 9.04 -14.11
N LEU A 7 17.71 10.13 -13.41
CA LEU A 7 18.92 10.22 -12.59
C LEU A 7 18.87 9.31 -11.36
N CYS A 8 17.68 9.03 -10.83
CA CYS A 8 17.46 8.11 -9.72
C CYS A 8 17.40 6.64 -10.14
N LYS A 9 17.44 6.30 -11.43
CA LYS A 9 17.58 4.88 -11.84
C LYS A 9 18.88 4.33 -11.27
N ASN A 10 18.79 3.18 -10.59
CA ASN A 10 19.98 2.51 -10.12
C ASN A 10 20.75 1.94 -11.33
N LYS A 11 22.05 2.23 -11.39
CA LYS A 11 22.94 1.80 -12.48
C LYS A 11 23.46 0.37 -12.28
N GLU A 12 23.44 -0.12 -11.06
CA GLU A 12 24.00 -1.42 -10.68
C GLU A 12 22.93 -2.51 -10.66
N ILE A 13 21.71 -2.15 -10.28
CA ILE A 13 20.58 -3.09 -10.15
C ILE A 13 19.43 -2.60 -11.03
N GLN A 14 19.27 -3.24 -12.19
CA GLN A 14 18.20 -2.94 -13.15
C GLN A 14 16.83 -3.03 -12.47
N GLY A 15 15.94 -2.08 -12.78
CA GLY A 15 14.60 -2.01 -12.21
C GLY A 15 14.49 -1.38 -10.82
N SER A 16 15.61 -1.22 -10.09
CA SER A 16 15.60 -0.51 -8.80
C SER A 16 15.82 1.00 -8.97
N PHE A 17 15.42 1.76 -7.95
CA PHE A 17 15.53 3.22 -7.92
C PHE A 17 16.16 3.67 -6.62
N LEU A 18 17.04 4.67 -6.71
CA LEU A 18 17.50 5.45 -5.58
C LEU A 18 16.39 6.40 -5.14
N VAL A 19 16.27 6.67 -3.83
CA VAL A 19 15.32 7.68 -3.33
C VAL A 19 15.75 9.11 -3.67
N SER A 20 17.06 9.32 -3.83
CA SER A 20 17.70 10.56 -4.25
C SER A 20 19.00 10.27 -4.97
N GLN A 21 19.56 11.24 -5.68
CA GLN A 21 20.87 11.09 -6.31
C GLN A 21 21.95 10.77 -5.26
N GLY A 22 22.57 9.59 -5.37
CA GLY A 22 23.56 9.10 -4.41
C GLY A 22 22.99 8.63 -3.05
N GLY A 23 21.67 8.55 -2.92
CA GLY A 23 20.99 8.01 -1.74
C GLY A 23 20.86 6.49 -1.78
N GLU A 24 20.09 5.95 -0.83
CA GLU A 24 19.79 4.53 -0.77
C GLU A 24 18.85 4.06 -1.89
N ALA A 25 18.92 2.77 -2.21
CA ALA A 25 18.02 2.10 -3.14
C ALA A 25 17.17 1.07 -2.37
N ASP A 26 15.85 1.22 -2.42
CA ASP A 26 14.93 0.18 -1.95
C ASP A 26 13.56 0.30 -2.62
N MET A 27 12.66 -0.62 -2.25
CA MET A 27 11.29 -0.72 -2.77
C MET A 27 10.50 0.59 -2.71
N ARG A 28 10.81 1.50 -1.78
CA ARG A 28 10.15 2.82 -1.68
C ARG A 28 10.48 3.67 -2.89
N GLY A 29 11.76 3.71 -3.29
CA GLY A 29 12.21 4.44 -4.48
C GLY A 29 11.49 3.96 -5.74
N VAL A 30 11.34 2.63 -5.88
CA VAL A 30 10.65 1.99 -7.02
C VAL A 30 9.17 2.38 -7.05
N TYR A 31 8.46 2.24 -5.94
CA TYR A 31 7.04 2.61 -5.85
C TYR A 31 6.82 4.10 -6.12
N ILE A 32 7.63 4.98 -5.52
CA ILE A 32 7.53 6.43 -5.72
C ILE A 32 7.75 6.79 -7.19
N ALA A 33 8.78 6.22 -7.83
CA ALA A 33 9.05 6.47 -9.25
C ALA A 33 7.87 6.04 -10.15
N ILE A 34 7.34 4.84 -9.94
CA ILE A 34 6.21 4.29 -10.69
C ILE A 34 4.92 5.09 -10.45
N LEU A 35 4.68 5.52 -9.22
CA LEU A 35 3.52 6.33 -8.85
C LEU A 35 3.58 7.72 -9.51
N ILE A 36 4.73 8.40 -9.41
CA ILE A 36 4.90 9.74 -9.99
C ILE A 36 4.76 9.70 -11.51
N GLN A 37 5.41 8.74 -12.18
CA GLN A 37 5.35 8.68 -13.64
C GLN A 37 3.94 8.35 -14.17
N ASP A 38 3.16 7.60 -13.38
CA ASP A 38 1.77 7.31 -13.71
C ASP A 38 0.84 8.52 -13.50
N ILE A 39 0.88 9.20 -12.34
CA ILE A 39 0.04 10.39 -12.08
C ILE A 39 0.35 11.51 -13.07
N LEU A 40 1.63 11.77 -13.33
CA LEU A 40 2.07 12.88 -14.18
C LEU A 40 1.97 12.57 -15.68
N ASN A 41 1.54 11.36 -16.06
CA ASN A 41 1.50 10.90 -17.45
C ASN A 41 2.84 11.11 -18.19
N ILE A 42 3.94 10.73 -17.55
CA ILE A 42 5.32 10.82 -18.09
C ILE A 42 5.94 9.43 -18.30
N LYS A 43 5.09 8.42 -18.53
CA LYS A 43 5.49 7.03 -18.66
C LYS A 43 6.44 6.85 -19.84
N SER A 44 7.51 6.11 -19.63
CA SER A 44 8.45 5.70 -20.68
C SER A 44 8.83 4.25 -20.46
N PRO A 45 8.82 3.38 -21.48
CA PRO A 45 9.29 2.01 -21.36
C PRO A 45 10.68 1.93 -20.74
N SER A 46 11.58 2.86 -21.11
CA SER A 46 12.93 2.93 -20.57
C SER A 46 12.99 3.26 -19.08
N LEU A 47 12.00 3.97 -18.54
CA LEU A 47 11.99 4.36 -17.13
C LEU A 47 11.58 3.19 -16.23
N ILE A 48 10.58 2.42 -16.65
CA ILE A 48 10.03 1.30 -15.88
C ILE A 48 10.65 -0.06 -16.22
N ASP A 49 11.59 -0.09 -17.17
CA ASP A 49 12.28 -1.30 -17.59
C ASP A 49 12.90 -2.05 -16.39
N GLY A 50 12.60 -3.34 -16.29
CA GLY A 50 13.03 -4.23 -15.21
C GLY A 50 12.38 -4.00 -13.84
N CYS A 51 11.55 -2.97 -13.63
CA CYS A 51 11.00 -2.65 -12.31
C CYS A 51 10.18 -3.80 -11.72
N ALA A 52 9.33 -4.40 -12.54
CA ALA A 52 8.47 -5.48 -12.08
C ALA A 52 9.26 -6.76 -11.77
N ASP A 53 10.36 -7.02 -12.49
CA ASP A 53 11.28 -8.12 -12.20
C ASP A 53 12.06 -7.89 -10.90
N PHE A 54 12.49 -6.65 -10.65
CA PHE A 54 13.10 -6.25 -9.38
C PHE A 54 12.12 -6.41 -8.22
N ILE A 55 10.86 -5.98 -8.38
CA ILE A 55 9.84 -6.18 -7.34
C ILE A 55 9.63 -7.67 -7.06
N ALA A 56 9.54 -8.49 -8.11
CA ALA A 56 9.35 -9.92 -7.98
C ALA A 56 10.52 -10.62 -7.27
N SER A 57 11.76 -10.21 -7.54
CA SER A 57 12.95 -10.75 -6.86
C SER A 57 13.04 -10.37 -5.38
N CYS A 58 12.27 -9.37 -4.95
CA CYS A 58 12.15 -8.98 -3.54
C CYS A 58 11.08 -9.77 -2.78
N GLN A 59 10.28 -10.64 -3.43
CA GLN A 59 9.36 -11.52 -2.70
C GLN A 59 10.14 -12.60 -1.94
N THR A 60 9.96 -12.63 -0.62
CA THR A 60 10.78 -13.44 0.29
C THR A 60 10.27 -14.88 0.41
N TYR A 61 10.98 -15.70 1.21
CA TYR A 61 10.50 -17.02 1.62
C TYR A 61 9.22 -16.96 2.48
N GLU A 62 8.95 -15.83 3.15
CA GLU A 62 7.75 -15.67 3.96
C GLU A 62 6.49 -15.45 3.09
N GLY A 63 6.66 -14.82 1.93
CA GLY A 63 5.58 -14.51 0.97
C GLY A 63 5.32 -13.01 0.78
N GLY A 64 5.66 -12.18 1.76
CA GLY A 64 5.71 -10.72 1.60
C GLY A 64 6.96 -10.24 0.84
N ILE A 65 7.04 -8.93 0.60
CA ILE A 65 8.10 -8.28 -0.17
C ILE A 65 9.05 -7.51 0.76
N ALA A 66 10.35 -7.64 0.49
CA ALA A 66 11.46 -7.00 1.18
C ALA A 66 11.83 -5.63 0.55
N PRO A 67 12.68 -4.81 1.21
CA PRO A 67 13.21 -3.58 0.60
C PRO A 67 14.04 -3.84 -0.66
N GLU A 68 14.76 -4.96 -0.65
CA GLU A 68 15.67 -5.41 -1.68
C GLU A 68 15.74 -6.95 -1.65
N PRO A 69 16.31 -7.61 -2.68
CA PRO A 69 16.47 -9.05 -2.68
C PRO A 69 17.20 -9.55 -1.43
N PHE A 70 16.77 -10.70 -0.89
CA PHE A 70 17.31 -11.32 0.33
C PHE A 70 16.99 -10.60 1.66
N GLY A 71 16.23 -9.50 1.65
CA GLY A 71 15.73 -8.86 2.87
C GLY A 71 14.56 -9.59 3.54
N GLU A 72 14.15 -9.08 4.71
CA GLU A 72 12.98 -9.55 5.48
C GLU A 72 11.67 -8.99 4.89
N ALA A 73 10.58 -9.77 4.90
CA ALA A 73 9.29 -9.29 4.43
C ALA A 73 8.75 -8.20 5.35
N HIS A 74 8.33 -7.07 4.79
CA HIS A 74 7.81 -5.94 5.56
C HIS A 74 6.52 -5.40 4.97
N SER A 75 5.52 -5.12 5.80
CA SER A 75 4.17 -4.72 5.35
C SER A 75 4.18 -3.45 4.50
N GLY A 76 4.89 -2.41 4.94
CA GLY A 76 5.04 -1.18 4.15
C GLY A 76 5.70 -1.39 2.78
N LEU A 77 6.67 -2.31 2.69
CA LEU A 77 7.42 -2.56 1.46
C LEU A 77 6.67 -3.54 0.55
N THR A 78 5.89 -4.44 1.15
CA THR A 78 4.90 -5.28 0.49
C THR A 78 3.81 -4.45 -0.17
N TYR A 79 3.28 -3.44 0.54
CA TYR A 79 2.40 -2.45 -0.08
C TYR A 79 3.07 -1.74 -1.25
N CYS A 80 4.27 -1.16 -1.05
CA CYS A 80 4.99 -0.44 -2.10
C CYS A 80 5.19 -1.30 -3.36
N GLY A 81 5.71 -2.52 -3.20
CA GLY A 81 5.97 -3.43 -4.31
C GLY A 81 4.68 -3.88 -5.00
N PHE A 82 3.67 -4.31 -4.24
CA PHE A 82 2.45 -4.84 -4.85
C PHE A 82 1.59 -3.72 -5.48
N ALA A 83 1.50 -2.54 -4.86
CA ALA A 83 0.85 -1.38 -5.45
C ALA A 83 1.58 -0.92 -6.72
N ALA A 84 2.92 -0.96 -6.76
CA ALA A 84 3.68 -0.69 -7.97
C ALA A 84 3.34 -1.70 -9.09
N LEU A 85 3.27 -3.00 -8.79
CA LEU A 85 2.84 -4.02 -9.75
C LEU A 85 1.41 -3.77 -10.26
N ARG A 86 0.49 -3.31 -9.39
CA ARG A 86 -0.87 -2.91 -9.80
C ARG A 86 -0.86 -1.77 -10.81
N ILE A 87 0.02 -0.78 -10.65
CA ILE A 87 0.16 0.33 -11.61
C ILE A 87 0.74 -0.17 -12.95
N LEU A 88 1.67 -1.12 -12.89
CA LEU A 88 2.31 -1.72 -14.07
C LEU A 88 1.47 -2.79 -14.78
N GLY A 89 0.43 -3.33 -14.13
CA GLY A 89 -0.33 -4.48 -14.64
C GLY A 89 0.49 -5.78 -14.64
N GLN A 90 1.39 -5.96 -13.67
CA GLN A 90 2.33 -7.09 -13.60
C GLN A 90 2.26 -7.88 -12.29
N GLU A 91 1.10 -7.92 -11.64
CA GLU A 91 0.85 -8.65 -10.38
C GLU A 91 1.16 -10.14 -10.47
N HIS A 92 1.02 -10.72 -11.67
CA HIS A 92 1.32 -12.13 -11.94
C HIS A 92 2.78 -12.52 -11.70
N LYS A 93 3.70 -11.54 -11.56
CA LYS A 93 5.12 -11.82 -11.28
C LYS A 93 5.40 -12.22 -9.83
N VAL A 94 4.48 -11.96 -8.89
CA VAL A 94 4.60 -12.42 -7.51
C VAL A 94 3.69 -13.61 -7.25
N ASN A 95 4.09 -14.49 -6.35
CA ASN A 95 3.25 -15.60 -5.91
C ASN A 95 2.14 -15.07 -4.98
N LEU A 96 0.94 -14.90 -5.53
CA LEU A 96 -0.21 -14.38 -4.79
C LEU A 96 -0.63 -15.27 -3.62
N ASN A 97 -0.58 -16.60 -3.76
CA ASN A 97 -0.97 -17.51 -2.68
C ASN A 97 -0.08 -17.33 -1.45
N ARG A 98 1.23 -17.19 -1.66
CA ARG A 98 2.19 -16.95 -0.58
C ARG A 98 2.03 -15.55 0.02
N LEU A 99 1.74 -14.55 -0.81
CA LEU A 99 1.44 -13.19 -0.34
C LEU A 99 0.19 -13.15 0.53
N ILE A 100 -0.91 -13.80 0.12
CA ILE A 100 -2.16 -13.90 0.87
C ILE A 100 -1.92 -14.58 2.21
N TYR A 101 -1.22 -15.72 2.18
CA TYR A 101 -0.89 -16.46 3.40
C TYR A 101 -0.10 -15.60 4.38
N TRP A 102 1.01 -15.00 3.92
CA TRP A 102 1.82 -14.11 4.74
C TRP A 102 1.02 -12.94 5.30
N ALA A 103 0.18 -12.32 4.47
CA ALA A 103 -0.59 -11.16 4.88
C ALA A 103 -1.61 -11.49 5.98
N GLY A 104 -2.26 -12.65 5.90
CA GLY A 104 -3.17 -13.17 6.93
C GLY A 104 -2.48 -13.39 8.28
N GLN A 105 -1.19 -13.73 8.29
CA GLN A 105 -0.42 -13.93 9.52
C GLN A 105 0.01 -12.62 10.22
N LYS A 106 -0.29 -11.45 9.65
CA LYS A 106 0.16 -10.17 10.21
C LYS A 106 -0.88 -9.54 11.14
N GLN A 107 -2.14 -9.98 11.09
CA GLN A 107 -3.16 -9.48 12.03
C GLN A 107 -2.95 -10.11 13.39
N MET A 108 -2.87 -9.29 14.42
CA MET A 108 -2.59 -9.72 15.78
C MET A 108 -3.89 -10.29 16.40
N PRO A 109 -3.90 -11.55 16.87
CA PRO A 109 -5.13 -12.21 17.27
C PRO A 109 -5.80 -11.59 18.50
N PHE A 110 -5.00 -11.02 19.41
CA PHE A 110 -5.46 -10.37 20.63
C PHE A 110 -5.75 -8.88 20.41
N GLU A 111 -4.78 -8.13 19.89
CA GLU A 111 -4.88 -6.68 19.71
C GLU A 111 -5.82 -6.27 18.57
N GLY A 112 -5.95 -7.09 17.52
CA GLY A 112 -6.79 -6.81 16.34
C GLY A 112 -6.13 -5.95 15.27
N GLY A 113 -5.12 -5.15 15.64
CA GLY A 113 -4.25 -4.42 14.72
C GLY A 113 -3.28 -5.32 13.95
N PHE A 114 -2.40 -4.70 13.15
CA PHE A 114 -1.39 -5.41 12.36
C PHE A 114 0.02 -5.18 12.89
N CYS A 115 0.89 -6.18 12.74
CA CYS A 115 2.34 -6.01 12.88
C CYS A 115 2.98 -5.82 11.50
N GLY A 116 4.08 -5.06 11.46
CA GLY A 116 4.80 -4.81 10.20
C GLY A 116 5.55 -6.02 9.66
N ARG A 117 5.97 -6.91 10.56
CA ARG A 117 6.86 -8.05 10.30
C ARG A 117 6.59 -9.17 11.30
N THR A 118 7.00 -10.38 10.96
CA THR A 118 6.87 -11.56 11.82
C THR A 118 7.58 -11.35 13.17
N ASN A 119 6.91 -11.72 14.27
CA ASN A 119 7.41 -11.56 15.65
C ASN A 119 7.73 -10.11 16.06
N LYS A 120 7.08 -9.12 15.45
CA LYS A 120 7.13 -7.72 15.91
C LYS A 120 5.80 -7.31 16.53
N LEU A 121 5.84 -6.21 17.28
CA LEU A 121 4.66 -5.65 17.94
C LEU A 121 3.65 -5.15 16.92
N VAL A 122 2.39 -5.08 17.37
CA VAL A 122 1.32 -4.33 16.70
C VAL A 122 1.71 -2.86 16.56
N ASP A 123 1.28 -2.22 15.47
CA ASP A 123 1.41 -0.77 15.26
C ASP A 123 0.30 -0.29 14.31
N ASN A 124 -0.37 0.79 14.70
CA ASN A 124 -1.55 1.32 14.01
C ASN A 124 -1.27 1.85 12.60
N CYS A 125 -0.03 2.23 12.26
CA CYS A 125 0.27 2.61 10.87
C CYS A 125 0.11 1.43 9.90
N TYR A 126 0.30 0.19 10.39
CA TYR A 126 0.07 -1.02 9.59
C TYR A 126 -1.40 -1.30 9.33
N SER A 127 -2.33 -0.61 10.01
CA SER A 127 -3.75 -0.60 9.62
C SER A 127 -3.92 -0.23 8.16
N PHE A 128 -3.12 0.73 7.65
CA PHE A 128 -3.04 0.98 6.22
C PHE A 128 -2.06 0.03 5.53
N TRP A 129 -0.77 0.02 5.90
CA TRP A 129 0.25 -0.66 5.10
C TRP A 129 0.00 -2.17 4.94
N GLN A 130 -0.56 -2.81 5.96
CA GLN A 130 -0.90 -4.23 5.92
C GLN A 130 -2.36 -4.46 5.50
N GLY A 131 -3.31 -3.70 6.06
CA GLY A 131 -4.74 -3.84 5.72
C GLY A 131 -5.04 -3.58 4.24
N SER A 132 -4.33 -2.62 3.62
CA SER A 132 -4.48 -2.29 2.20
C SER A 132 -4.07 -3.42 1.25
N ILE A 133 -3.17 -4.31 1.66
CA ILE A 133 -2.71 -5.43 0.82
C ILE A 133 -3.89 -6.33 0.46
N PHE A 134 -4.80 -6.60 1.40
CA PHE A 134 -5.99 -7.42 1.12
C PHE A 134 -6.91 -6.79 0.08
N ARG A 135 -7.09 -5.46 0.11
CA ARG A 135 -7.85 -4.72 -0.91
C ARG A 135 -7.15 -4.76 -2.26
N LEU A 136 -5.83 -4.58 -2.30
CA LEU A 136 -5.05 -4.67 -3.54
C LEU A 136 -5.18 -6.07 -4.17
N ILE A 137 -5.08 -7.13 -3.37
CA ILE A 137 -5.21 -8.52 -3.82
C ILE A 137 -6.65 -8.80 -4.29
N SER A 138 -7.65 -8.36 -3.53
CA SER A 138 -9.06 -8.51 -3.92
C SER A 138 -9.32 -7.83 -5.27
N GLN A 139 -8.84 -6.59 -5.48
CA GLN A 139 -8.92 -5.93 -6.78
C GLN A 139 -8.14 -6.66 -7.89
N ALA A 140 -6.93 -7.16 -7.61
CA ALA A 140 -6.10 -7.88 -8.59
C ALA A 140 -6.72 -9.21 -9.03
N THR A 141 -7.51 -9.83 -8.16
CA THR A 141 -8.13 -11.15 -8.39
C THR A 141 -9.61 -11.07 -8.74
N ASN A 142 -10.13 -9.87 -9.04
CA ASN A 142 -11.56 -9.64 -9.29
C ASN A 142 -12.43 -10.24 -8.19
N GLN A 143 -12.05 -9.96 -6.94
CA GLN A 143 -12.69 -10.39 -5.70
C GLN A 143 -12.62 -11.90 -5.39
N ALA A 144 -11.92 -12.71 -6.18
CA ALA A 144 -11.79 -14.15 -5.95
C ALA A 144 -11.14 -14.51 -4.59
N THR A 145 -10.39 -13.58 -3.99
CA THR A 145 -9.79 -13.71 -2.66
C THR A 145 -10.64 -13.01 -1.60
N SER A 146 -11.93 -13.28 -1.59
CA SER A 146 -12.90 -12.72 -0.64
C SER A 146 -13.91 -13.80 -0.25
N TYR A 147 -14.51 -13.70 0.93
CA TYR A 147 -15.52 -14.65 1.40
C TYR A 147 -16.73 -13.89 1.91
N GLN A 148 -17.93 -14.17 1.36
CA GLN A 148 -19.17 -13.48 1.73
C GLN A 148 -19.06 -11.94 1.64
N ASN A 149 -18.32 -11.42 0.65
CA ASN A 149 -17.97 -10.01 0.49
C ASN A 149 -17.01 -9.44 1.55
N HIS A 150 -16.44 -10.25 2.44
CA HIS A 150 -15.39 -9.84 3.37
C HIS A 150 -14.01 -10.03 2.73
N LEU A 151 -13.10 -9.10 3.05
CA LEU A 151 -11.68 -9.30 2.80
C LEU A 151 -11.14 -10.34 3.79
N LEU A 152 -9.96 -10.89 3.49
CA LEU A 152 -9.38 -12.00 4.26
C LEU A 152 -8.65 -11.55 5.55
N PHE A 153 -9.27 -10.62 6.29
CA PHE A 153 -8.85 -10.20 7.64
C PHE A 153 -10.08 -9.84 8.49
N ASP A 154 -9.92 -9.76 9.81
CA ASP A 154 -10.98 -9.36 10.72
C ASP A 154 -11.17 -7.83 10.69
N HIS A 155 -12.17 -7.39 9.91
CA HIS A 155 -12.52 -5.99 9.73
C HIS A 155 -12.87 -5.29 11.05
N LEU A 156 -13.67 -5.94 11.89
CA LEU A 156 -14.21 -5.33 13.11
C LEU A 156 -13.14 -5.17 14.17
N LYS A 157 -12.26 -6.18 14.34
CA LYS A 157 -11.11 -6.08 15.24
C LYS A 157 -10.14 -4.98 14.81
N LEU A 158 -9.90 -4.82 13.50
CA LEU A 158 -9.03 -3.73 13.04
C LEU A 158 -9.65 -2.36 13.34
N GLN A 159 -10.95 -2.18 13.08
CA GLN A 159 -11.66 -0.95 13.43
C GLN A 159 -11.57 -0.66 14.93
N ALA A 160 -11.84 -1.66 15.78
CA ALA A 160 -11.74 -1.51 17.22
C ALA A 160 -10.32 -1.09 17.66
N TYR A 161 -9.28 -1.72 17.13
CA TYR A 161 -7.89 -1.35 17.43
C TYR A 161 -7.55 0.09 17.03
N ILE A 162 -7.98 0.53 15.83
CA ILE A 162 -7.73 1.90 15.36
C ILE A 162 -8.42 2.92 16.27
N LEU A 163 -9.68 2.66 16.65
CA LEU A 163 -10.45 3.55 17.53
C LEU A 163 -9.88 3.61 18.95
N LEU A 164 -9.30 2.51 19.45
CA LEU A 164 -8.55 2.49 20.72
C LEU A 164 -7.26 3.32 20.66
N CYS A 165 -6.73 3.60 19.47
CA CYS A 165 -5.49 4.34 19.27
C CYS A 165 -5.73 5.84 18.96
N GLN A 166 -6.76 6.42 19.59
CA GLN A 166 -7.11 7.84 19.47
C GLN A 166 -6.73 8.61 20.73
N ASN A 167 -6.20 9.82 20.55
CA ASN A 167 -6.01 10.76 21.66
C ASN A 167 -7.28 11.60 21.84
N GLU A 168 -7.70 11.80 23.08
CA GLU A 168 -8.83 12.68 23.47
C GLU A 168 -8.66 14.13 22.98
N GLU A 169 -7.42 14.63 22.89
CA GLU A 169 -7.10 15.96 22.37
C GLU A 169 -6.97 16.00 20.83
N GLY A 170 -7.14 14.86 20.17
CA GLY A 170 -7.07 14.69 18.73
C GLY A 170 -5.78 14.03 18.23
N GLY A 171 -5.89 13.46 17.03
CA GLY A 171 -4.83 12.68 16.40
C GLY A 171 -4.82 11.21 16.84
N LEU A 172 -4.18 10.37 16.03
CA LEU A 172 -3.98 8.96 16.30
C LEU A 172 -2.50 8.65 16.52
N PHE A 173 -2.24 7.58 17.25
CA PHE A 173 -0.91 7.12 17.62
C PHE A 173 -0.67 5.66 17.25
N ASP A 174 0.58 5.22 17.39
CA ASP A 174 1.06 3.85 17.14
C ASP A 174 0.27 2.78 17.96
N LYS A 175 0.27 2.91 19.28
CA LYS A 175 -0.38 1.99 20.23
C LYS A 175 -0.63 2.69 21.56
N PRO A 176 -1.52 2.19 22.44
CA PRO A 176 -1.78 2.79 23.74
C PRO A 176 -0.48 3.05 24.52
N GLY A 177 -0.38 4.25 25.11
CA GLY A 177 0.83 4.74 25.79
C GLY A 177 1.86 5.42 24.88
N LYS A 178 1.56 5.63 23.59
CA LYS A 178 2.35 6.48 22.68
C LYS A 178 1.65 7.83 22.44
N TYR A 179 2.40 8.79 21.90
CA TYR A 179 1.90 10.12 21.58
C TYR A 179 1.32 10.17 20.15
N PRO A 180 0.26 10.97 19.90
CA PRO A 180 -0.25 11.15 18.55
C PRO A 180 0.75 11.89 17.67
N ASP A 181 0.75 11.56 16.39
CA ASP A 181 1.50 12.28 15.37
C ASP A 181 0.76 12.27 14.04
N ILE A 182 1.20 13.13 13.12
CA ILE A 182 0.56 13.30 11.81
C ILE A 182 0.67 12.05 10.93
N TYR A 183 1.71 11.24 11.12
CA TYR A 183 1.96 10.03 10.34
C TYR A 183 0.94 8.95 10.74
N HIS A 184 0.85 8.63 12.02
CA HIS A 184 -0.14 7.69 12.54
C HIS A 184 -1.55 8.20 12.32
N THR A 185 -1.82 9.50 12.49
CA THR A 185 -3.13 10.08 12.14
C THR A 185 -3.52 9.77 10.70
N ALA A 186 -2.63 10.04 9.73
CA ALA A 186 -2.92 9.81 8.32
C ALA A 186 -3.13 8.31 8.01
N TYR A 187 -2.18 7.46 8.39
CA TYR A 187 -2.22 6.04 8.02
C TYR A 187 -3.26 5.25 8.81
N SER A 188 -3.60 5.66 10.02
CA SER A 188 -4.67 5.01 10.78
C SER A 188 -6.04 5.32 10.19
N LEU A 189 -6.28 6.56 9.72
CA LEU A 189 -7.53 6.91 9.02
C LEU A 189 -7.63 6.24 7.65
N SER A 190 -6.53 6.16 6.90
CA SER A 190 -6.48 5.36 5.65
C SER A 190 -6.72 3.87 5.90
N GLY A 191 -6.20 3.35 7.02
CA GLY A 191 -6.44 2.00 7.50
C GLY A 191 -7.91 1.78 7.88
N LEU A 192 -8.52 2.74 8.57
CA LEU A 192 -9.94 2.71 8.96
C LEU A 192 -10.84 2.67 7.73
N SER A 193 -10.57 3.54 6.75
CA SER A 193 -11.24 3.51 5.46
C SER A 193 -11.17 2.13 4.83
N SER A 194 -10.00 1.49 4.86
CA SER A 194 -9.81 0.15 4.29
C SER A 194 -10.52 -0.94 5.08
N ALA A 195 -10.52 -0.87 6.42
CA ALA A 195 -11.22 -1.81 7.30
C ALA A 195 -12.74 -1.73 7.16
N GLN A 196 -13.27 -0.58 6.74
CA GLN A 196 -14.71 -0.36 6.56
C GLN A 196 -15.24 -0.81 5.21
N ARG A 197 -14.40 -1.15 4.22
CA ARG A 197 -14.86 -1.59 2.89
C ARG A 197 -14.95 -3.10 2.80
N THR A 198 -16.01 -3.58 2.16
CA THR A 198 -16.10 -4.97 1.69
C THR A 198 -15.22 -5.20 0.46
N SER A 199 -15.15 -6.43 -0.03
CA SER A 199 -14.56 -6.72 -1.34
C SER A 199 -15.38 -6.14 -2.50
N ASP A 200 -16.68 -5.96 -2.31
CA ASP A 200 -17.51 -5.09 -3.16
C ASP A 200 -17.20 -3.63 -2.81
N GLU A 201 -16.87 -2.80 -3.79
CA GLU A 201 -16.47 -1.42 -3.58
C GLU A 201 -17.60 -0.53 -3.02
N ASN A 202 -18.85 -0.97 -3.14
CA ASN A 202 -20.02 -0.24 -2.65
C ASN A 202 -20.45 -0.63 -1.23
N GLY A 203 -19.98 -1.78 -0.73
CA GLY A 203 -20.39 -2.29 0.57
C GLY A 203 -19.48 -1.80 1.71
N TYR A 204 -20.05 -1.79 2.91
CA TYR A 204 -19.34 -1.40 4.11
C TYR A 204 -19.64 -2.32 5.29
N ILE A 205 -18.65 -2.45 6.17
CA ILE A 205 -18.73 -3.15 7.45
C ILE A 205 -18.35 -2.14 8.51
N LEU A 206 -19.22 -1.89 9.49
CA LEU A 206 -19.00 -0.89 10.53
C LEU A 206 -19.01 -1.55 11.90
N LEU A 207 -18.03 -1.20 12.74
CA LEU A 207 -18.06 -1.54 14.15
C LEU A 207 -19.34 -0.99 14.80
N ASP A 208 -20.08 -1.88 15.44
CA ASP A 208 -21.38 -1.63 16.08
C ASP A 208 -22.46 -1.02 15.16
N GLY A 209 -22.26 -1.05 13.84
CA GLY A 209 -23.16 -0.40 12.88
C GLY A 209 -23.17 1.13 12.94
N ASN A 210 -22.20 1.76 13.62
CA ASN A 210 -22.20 3.21 13.81
C ASN A 210 -21.72 3.95 12.55
N SER A 211 -22.64 4.63 11.87
CA SER A 211 -22.37 5.42 10.67
C SER A 211 -21.54 6.68 10.92
N ASP A 212 -21.50 7.19 12.15
CA ASP A 212 -20.74 8.41 12.48
C ASP A 212 -19.22 8.17 12.36
N ASN A 213 -18.79 6.91 12.47
CA ASN A 213 -17.40 6.51 12.30
C ASN A 213 -17.02 6.27 10.83
N LEU A 214 -17.96 6.34 9.89
CA LEU A 214 -17.70 6.08 8.48
C LEU A 214 -16.78 7.18 7.91
N VAL A 215 -15.59 6.79 7.45
CA VAL A 215 -14.66 7.72 6.76
C VAL A 215 -14.78 7.59 5.24
N GLU A 216 -14.30 8.58 4.50
CA GLU A 216 -14.32 8.53 3.02
C GLU A 216 -13.52 7.35 2.46
N ASN A 217 -13.94 6.82 1.30
CA ASN A 217 -13.17 5.81 0.57
C ASN A 217 -11.93 6.43 -0.10
N ILE A 218 -10.83 5.70 -0.08
CA ILE A 218 -9.58 6.06 -0.75
C ILE A 218 -9.29 5.11 -1.92
N ASN A 219 -8.60 5.61 -2.94
CA ASN A 219 -7.94 4.74 -3.89
C ASN A 219 -6.78 4.05 -3.17
N ILE A 220 -6.84 2.73 -3.07
CA ILE A 220 -5.90 1.96 -2.28
C ILE A 220 -4.49 1.90 -2.86
N VAL A 221 -4.32 2.10 -4.17
CA VAL A 221 -3.01 2.13 -4.85
C VAL A 221 -2.25 3.43 -4.60
N TYR A 222 -2.97 4.56 -4.42
CA TYR A 222 -2.37 5.91 -4.32
C TYR A 222 -2.60 6.59 -2.96
N ASN A 223 -3.38 5.97 -2.07
CA ASN A 223 -3.78 6.51 -0.76
C ASN A 223 -4.39 7.92 -0.81
N ILE A 224 -5.20 8.20 -1.83
CA ILE A 224 -5.91 9.49 -1.98
C ILE A 224 -7.33 9.24 -2.48
N ASN A 225 -8.23 10.22 -2.28
CA ASN A 225 -9.60 10.16 -2.80
C ASN A 225 -9.61 9.98 -4.34
N GLN A 226 -10.48 9.08 -4.85
CA GLN A 226 -10.56 8.74 -6.27
C GLN A 226 -10.85 9.95 -7.17
N VAL A 227 -11.70 10.89 -6.71
CA VAL A 227 -12.02 12.12 -7.45
C VAL A 227 -10.77 12.98 -7.62
N LYS A 228 -9.94 13.09 -6.58
CA LYS A 228 -8.69 13.86 -6.62
C LYS A 228 -7.66 13.21 -7.54
N LEU A 229 -7.54 11.88 -7.51
CA LEU A 229 -6.69 11.13 -8.42
C LEU A 229 -7.12 11.33 -9.89
N ASN A 230 -8.41 11.18 -10.17
CA ASN A 230 -8.96 11.37 -11.52
C ASN A 230 -8.72 12.80 -12.02
N PHE A 231 -8.92 13.80 -11.17
CA PHE A 231 -8.62 15.19 -11.48
C PHE A 231 -7.14 15.35 -11.89
N ALA A 232 -6.20 14.87 -11.07
CA ALA A 232 -4.77 14.99 -11.33
C ALA A 232 -4.37 14.30 -12.64
N LYS A 233 -4.78 13.04 -12.84
CA LYS A 233 -4.48 12.28 -14.07
C LYS A 233 -5.05 12.95 -15.32
N ASN A 234 -6.31 13.36 -15.29
CA ASN A 234 -6.95 14.04 -16.42
C ASN A 234 -6.27 15.37 -16.75
N TYR A 235 -5.82 16.11 -15.73
CA TYR A 235 -5.06 17.32 -15.93
C TYR A 235 -3.75 17.06 -16.70
N PHE A 236 -2.95 16.07 -16.26
CA PHE A 236 -1.66 15.78 -16.89
C PHE A 236 -1.78 15.10 -18.25
N ILE A 237 -2.81 14.29 -18.49
CA ILE A 237 -3.14 13.75 -19.82
C ILE A 237 -3.37 14.91 -20.80
N LYS A 238 -4.20 15.90 -20.43
CA LYS A 238 -4.49 17.06 -21.27
C LYS A 238 -3.28 17.95 -21.53
N LYS A 239 -2.32 18.00 -20.60
CA LYS A 239 -1.09 18.78 -20.77
C LYS A 239 -0.11 18.18 -21.76
N GLY A 240 -0.21 16.88 -22.09
CA GLY A 240 0.60 16.23 -23.13
C GLY A 240 2.12 16.32 -22.88
N LEU A 241 2.55 16.24 -21.62
CA LEU A 241 3.91 16.63 -21.22
C LEU A 241 5.03 15.76 -21.81
N LEU A 242 4.74 14.51 -22.21
CA LEU A 242 5.66 13.62 -22.91
C LEU A 242 4.87 12.64 -23.80
N ASN A 243 4.68 12.98 -25.08
CA ASN A 243 4.38 11.97 -26.09
C ASN A 243 5.70 11.35 -26.53
N PHE A 244 6.18 10.34 -25.80
CA PHE A 244 7.17 9.42 -26.38
C PHE A 244 6.41 8.60 -27.44
N LYS A 245 6.39 9.11 -28.68
CA LYS A 245 6.09 8.29 -29.85
C LYS A 245 7.24 7.32 -30.09
#